data_AF-A0A8T4VW21-F1
#
_entry.id   AF-A0A8T4VW21-F1
#
_cell.length_a   1.000
_cell.length_b   1.000
_cell.length_c   1.000
_cell.angle_alpha   90.00
_cell.angle_beta   90.00
_cell.angle_gamma   90.00
#
_symmetry.space_group_name_H-M   'P 1'
#
loop_
_entity.id
_entity.type
_entity.pdbx_description
1 polymer ?
#
loop_
_entity_poly.entity_id
_entity_poly.type
_entity_poly.pdbx_seq_one_letter_code
_entity_poly.pdbx_strand_id
1 'polypeptide(L)' 'TIIGVMTLSVIAEGNATIDFYLDGTRVHSDGSDPYTWRLDGLSPGRHHVRAEMAKQDGTIAYAQADIYVIGV' A
#
# COMPACT_ATOMS: atom_id res chain seq x y z
N THR A 1 0.47 8.91 -19.22
CA THR A 1 -0.04 8.94 -17.83
C THR A 1 -0.92 7.73 -17.61
N ILE A 2 -0.91 7.09 -16.44
CA ILE A 2 -1.93 6.07 -16.18
C ILE A 2 -3.29 6.73 -16.29
N ILE A 3 -4.14 6.20 -17.16
CA ILE A 3 -5.55 6.52 -17.21
C ILE A 3 -6.27 5.43 -16.40
N GLY A 4 -6.00 5.35 -15.10
CA GLY A 4 -6.42 4.22 -14.28
C GLY A 4 -6.19 4.43 -12.80
N VAL A 5 -7.07 3.82 -12.02
CA VAL A 5 -7.02 3.75 -10.55
C VAL A 5 -6.78 2.30 -10.19
N MET A 6 -5.86 2.06 -9.26
CA MET A 6 -5.66 0.73 -8.68
C MET A 6 -5.97 0.80 -7.20
N THR A 7 -6.81 -0.10 -6.69
CA THR A 7 -7.06 -0.20 -5.25
C THR A 7 -6.24 -1.36 -4.70
N LEU A 8 -5.41 -1.08 -3.70
CA LEU A 8 -4.82 -2.10 -2.86
C LEU A 8 -5.76 -2.38 -1.69
N SER A 9 -6.04 -3.66 -1.46
CA SER A 9 -6.73 -4.16 -0.28
C SER A 9 -5.82 -5.10 0.46
N VAL A 10 -5.72 -4.92 1.78
CA VAL A 10 -4.88 -5.74 2.65
C VAL A 10 -5.76 -6.36 3.72
N ILE A 11 -5.49 -7.62 4.03
CA ILE A 11 -6.12 -8.33 5.13
C ILE A 11 -5.10 -8.39 6.25
N ALA A 12 -5.49 -7.90 7.43
CA ALA A 12 -4.70 -8.00 8.65
C ALA A 12 -5.53 -8.67 9.75
N GLU A 13 -4.85 -9.38 10.64
CA GLU A 13 -5.50 -10.01 11.79
C GLU A 13 -5.72 -8.98 12.91
N GLY A 14 -6.95 -8.91 13.41
CA GLY A 14 -7.33 -8.03 14.52
C GLY A 14 -7.51 -6.56 14.13
N ASN A 15 -7.61 -5.70 15.15
CA ASN A 15 -7.64 -4.25 14.96
C ASN A 15 -6.21 -3.75 14.76
N ALA A 16 -5.93 -3.23 13.57
CA ALA A 16 -4.62 -2.76 13.17
C ALA A 16 -4.71 -1.36 12.55
N THR A 17 -3.57 -0.67 12.50
CA THR A 17 -3.36 0.46 11.60
C THR A 17 -2.33 0.03 10.56
N ILE A 18 -2.70 0.13 9.30
CA ILE A 18 -1.88 -0.27 8.16
C ILE A 18 -1.28 0.98 7.53
N ASP A 19 0.04 1.08 7.57
CA ASP A 19 0.78 2.12 6.88
C ASP A 19 1.17 1.64 5.47
N PHE A 20 0.78 2.41 4.46
CA PHE A 20 1.08 2.13 3.08
C PHE A 20 2.19 3.02 2.55
N TYR A 21 3.11 2.39 1.84
CA TYR A 21 4.30 3.01 1.29
C TYR A 21 4.33 2.85 -0.23
N LEU A 22 4.74 3.93 -0.90
CA LEU A 22 5.07 3.98 -2.33
C LEU A 22 6.56 4.32 -2.45
N ASP A 23 7.34 3.46 -3.09
CA ASP A 23 8.77 3.66 -3.34
C ASP A 23 9.56 4.05 -2.07
N GLY A 24 9.20 3.41 -0.95
CA GLY A 24 9.81 3.64 0.36
C GLY A 24 9.26 4.83 1.15
N THR A 25 8.36 5.62 0.58
CA THR A 25 7.73 6.78 1.25
C THR A 25 6.35 6.40 1.77
N ARG A 26 6.06 6.65 3.05
CA ARG A 26 4.71 6.48 3.61
C ARG A 26 3.77 7.51 2.99
N VAL A 27 2.71 7.05 2.34
CA VAL A 27 1.77 7.90 1.60
C VAL A 27 0.34 7.78 2.08
N HIS A 28 0.00 6.69 2.77
CA HIS A 28 -1.34 6.48 3.30
C HIS A 28 -1.29 5.68 4.61
N SER A 29 -2.35 5.79 5.41
CA SER A 29 -2.53 5.05 6.66
C SER A 29 -4.02 4.78 6.84
N ASP A 30 -4.38 3.52 7.09
CA ASP A 30 -5.77 3.10 7.29
C ASP A 30 -5.91 2.31 8.58
N GLY A 31 -6.82 2.73 9.45
CA GLY A 31 -7.10 2.13 10.75
C GLY A 31 -8.42 1.38 10.82
N SER A 32 -9.12 1.20 9.70
CA SER A 32 -10.44 0.56 9.67
C SER A 32 -10.50 -0.55 8.62
N ASP A 33 -10.91 -1.75 9.05
CA ASP A 33 -11.22 -2.83 8.11
C ASP A 33 -12.50 -2.50 7.32
N PRO A 34 -12.52 -2.65 5.98
CA PRO A 34 -11.45 -3.17 5.13
C PRO A 34 -10.31 -2.16 4.87
N TYR A 35 -9.06 -2.57 5.13
CA TYR A 35 -7.90 -1.71 4.93
C TYR A 35 -7.60 -1.52 3.45
N THR A 36 -7.74 -0.29 2.97
CA THR A 36 -7.62 0.02 1.55
C THR A 36 -6.78 1.25 1.26
N TRP A 37 -6.10 1.23 0.13
CA TRP A 37 -5.42 2.40 -0.40
C TRP A 37 -5.70 2.52 -1.89
N ARG A 38 -6.21 3.70 -2.28
CA ARG A 38 -6.44 4.05 -3.68
C ARG A 38 -5.17 4.66 -4.28
N LEU A 39 -4.55 3.96 -5.22
CA LEU A 39 -3.39 4.42 -5.96
C LEU A 39 -3.85 5.14 -7.23
N ASP A 40 -3.41 6.39 -7.34
CA ASP A 40 -3.59 7.23 -8.51
C ASP A 40 -2.31 8.03 -8.80
N GLY A 41 -2.24 8.63 -10.00
CA GLY A 41 -1.18 9.58 -10.34
C GLY A 41 0.25 9.02 -10.50
N LEU A 42 0.42 7.70 -10.59
CA LEU A 42 1.74 7.10 -10.78
C LEU A 42 2.34 7.41 -12.17
N SER A 43 3.65 7.66 -12.20
CA SER A 43 4.40 7.78 -13.45
C SER A 43 4.56 6.42 -14.15
N PRO A 44 4.78 6.38 -15.47
CA PRO A 44 5.25 5.16 -16.13
C PRO A 44 6.55 4.64 -15.50
N GLY A 45 6.61 3.34 -15.24
CA GLY A 45 7.73 2.70 -14.56
C GLY A 45 7.31 1.64 -13.55
N ARG A 46 8.31 1.07 -12.89
CA ARG A 46 8.12 0.16 -11.76
C ARG A 46 7.98 0.97 -10.48
N HIS A 47 6.95 0.63 -9.69
CA HIS A 47 6.72 1.17 -8.36
C HIS A 47 6.69 0.04 -7.33
N HIS A 48 7.35 0.23 -6.19
CA HIS A 48 7.32 -0.72 -5.08
C HIS A 48 6.28 -0.28 -4.06
N VAL A 49 5.30 -1.12 -3.80
CA VAL A 49 4.28 -0.88 -2.78
C VAL A 49 4.47 -1.80 -1.59
N ARG A 50 4.29 -1.25 -0.40
CA ARG A 50 4.41 -2.01 0.86
C ARG A 50 3.32 -1.56 1.82
N ALA A 51 2.68 -2.52 2.47
CA ALA A 51 1.75 -2.29 3.57
C ALA A 51 2.35 -2.88 4.83
N GLU A 52 2.43 -2.08 5.89
CA GLU A 52 3.04 -2.46 7.17
C GLU A 52 2.05 -2.34 8.31
N MET A 53 2.12 -3.27 9.26
CA MET A 53 1.46 -3.17 10.54
C MET A 53 2.46 -3.41 11.67
N ALA A 54 2.43 -2.56 12.68
CA ALA A 54 3.14 -2.80 13.94
C ALA A 54 2.24 -3.63 14.87
N LYS A 55 2.76 -4.75 15.36
CA LYS A 55 2.12 -5.57 16.38
C LYS A 55 2.40 -4.99 17.78
N GLN A 56 1.59 -5.37 18.77
CA GLN A 56 1.74 -4.92 20.15
C GLN A 56 3.09 -5.28 20.77
N ASP A 57 3.72 -6.37 20.30
CA ASP A 57 5.04 -6.82 20.75
C ASP A 57 6.20 -6.05 20.08
N GLY A 58 5.90 -5.05 19.24
CA GLY A 58 6.88 -4.26 18.49
C GLY A 58 7.34 -4.90 17.18
N THR A 59 6.87 -6.12 16.85
CA THR A 59 7.17 -6.76 15.57
C THR A 59 6.45 -6.04 14.43
N ILE A 60 7.14 -5.87 13.30
CA ILE A 60 6.53 -5.36 12.07
C ILE A 60 6.18 -6.54 11.16
N ALA A 61 4.91 -6.66 10.80
CA ALA A 61 4.48 -7.52 9.70
C ALA A 61 4.22 -6.66 8.46
N TYR A 62 4.58 -7.16 7.28
CA TYR A 62 4.38 -6.42 6.04
C TYR A 62 4.06 -7.33 4.86
N ALA A 63 3.36 -6.77 3.89
CA ALA A 63 3.16 -7.32 2.56
C ALA A 63 3.73 -6.34 1.53
N GLN A 64 4.32 -6.84 0.43
CA GLN A 64 4.88 -6.00 -0.62
C GLN A 64 4.58 -6.55 -2.01
N ALA A 65 4.48 -5.65 -2.99
CA ALA A 65 4.30 -5.99 -4.39
C ALA A 65 5.00 -4.95 -5.28
N ASP A 66 5.31 -5.35 -6.50
CA ASP A 66 5.74 -4.44 -7.56
C ASP A 66 4.57 -4.15 -8.50
N ILE A 67 4.35 -2.87 -8.80
CA ILE A 67 3.39 -2.41 -9.80
C ILE A 67 4.16 -1.91 -11.01
N TYR A 68 3.81 -2.41 -12.19
CA TYR A 68 4.38 -1.94 -13.44
C TYR A 68 3.37 -1.08 -14.17
N VAL A 69 3.73 0.17 -14.31
CA VAL A 69 2.94 1.18 -14.98
C VAL A 69 3.45 1.33 -16.39
N ILE A 70 2.63 0.95 -17.37
CA ILE A 70 2.93 1.14 -18.78
C ILE A 70 2.32 2.46 -19.22
N GLY A 71 3.16 3.38 -19.70
CA GLY A 71 2.70 4.62 -20.32
C GLY A 71 2.10 4.35 -21.70
N VAL A 72 0.99 5.01 -22.01
CA VAL A 72 0.53 5.23 -23.39
C VAL A 72 1.07 6.55 -23.91
#